data_AF-A0A354HQ96-F1
#
_entry.id   AF-A0A354HQ96-F1
#
_cell.length_a   1.000
_cell.length_b   1.000
_cell.length_c   1.000
_cell.angle_alpha   90.00
_cell.angle_beta   90.00
_cell.angle_gamma   90.00
#
_symmetry.space_group_name_H-M   'P 1'
#
loop_
_entity.id
_entity.type
_entity.pdbx_description
1 polymer ?
#
loop_
_entity_poly.entity_id
_entity_poly.type
_entity_poly.pdbx_seq_one_letter_code
_entity_poly.pdbx_strand_id
1 'polypeptide(L)' 'MEVGSHMAKDQYLIQSVSRASAIIEALSNHNTMGVTEIGKFLGLHKSTVYGLVSTLEHEGYV' A
#
# COMPACT_ATOMS: atom_id res chain seq x y z
N MET A 1 10.98 -16.35 -25.86
CA MET A 1 11.73 -16.25 -24.59
C MET A 1 11.98 -14.77 -24.35
N GLU A 2 11.06 -14.08 -23.68
CA GLU A 2 11.17 -12.66 -23.37
C GLU A 2 11.04 -12.51 -21.84
N VAL A 3 12.16 -12.62 -21.14
CA VAL A 3 12.22 -12.47 -19.67
C VAL A 3 13.17 -11.35 -19.23
N GLY A 4 13.52 -10.43 -20.15
CA GLY A 4 14.59 -9.45 -19.93
C GLY A 4 14.19 -8.07 -19.38
N SER A 5 12.90 -7.68 -19.38
CA SER A 5 12.50 -6.27 -19.16
C SER A 5 11.77 -5.98 -17.85
N HIS A 6 11.21 -7.00 -17.16
CA HIS A 6 10.46 -6.77 -15.90
C HIS A 6 11.35 -6.72 -14.65
N MET A 7 12.42 -7.52 -14.57
CA MET A 7 13.29 -7.58 -13.38
C MET A 7 14.01 -6.25 -13.06
N ALA A 8 14.36 -5.46 -14.07
CA ALA A 8 15.06 -4.19 -13.86
C ALA A 8 14.15 -3.08 -13.31
N LYS A 9 12.83 -3.17 -13.55
CA LYS A 9 11.87 -2.14 -13.13
C LYS A 9 11.57 -2.22 -11.63
N ASP A 10 11.53 -3.43 -11.09
CA ASP A 10 11.23 -3.68 -9.67
C ASP A 10 12.38 -3.27 -8.74
N GLN A 11 13.62 -3.19 -9.24
CA GLN A 11 14.77 -2.72 -8.44
C GLN A 11 14.62 -1.28 -7.93
N TYR A 12 13.83 -0.45 -8.61
CA TYR A 12 13.61 0.94 -8.24
C TYR A 12 12.29 1.17 -7.48
N LEU A 13 11.49 0.12 -7.25
CA LEU A 13 10.23 0.26 -6.54
C LEU A 13 10.47 0.44 -5.05
N ILE A 14 10.09 1.62 -4.54
CA ILE A 14 10.11 1.89 -3.12
C ILE A 14 8.90 1.19 -2.49
N GLN A 15 9.17 0.13 -1.73
CA GLN A 15 8.13 -0.71 -1.14
C GLN A 15 7.13 0.06 -0.27
N SER A 16 7.56 1.08 0.48
CA SER A 16 6.66 1.89 1.30
C SER A 16 5.67 2.69 0.45
N VAL A 17 6.11 3.26 -0.68
CA VAL A 17 5.25 4.01 -1.62
C VAL A 17 4.27 3.07 -2.31
N SER A 18 4.74 1.88 -2.72
CA SER A 18 3.87 0.84 -3.30
C SER A 18 2.77 0.43 -2.32
N ARG A 19 3.12 0.20 -1.04
CA ARG A 19 2.13 -0.14 0.01
C ARG A 19 1.17 0.99 0.31
N ALA A 20 1.65 2.24 0.39
CA ALA A 20 0.80 3.41 0.58
C ALA A 20 -0.22 3.55 -0.57
N SER A 21 0.23 3.37 -1.82
CA SER A 21 -0.65 3.40 -3.00
C SER A 21 -1.73 2.31 -2.92
N ALA A 22 -1.37 1.08 -2.53
CA ALA A 22 -2.33 -0.01 -2.36
C ALA A 22 -3.38 0.26 -1.25
N ILE A 23 -3.00 0.98 -0.19
CA ILE A 23 -3.94 1.39 0.87
C ILE A 23 -4.95 2.40 0.32
N ILE A 24 -4.51 3.42 -0.42
CA ILE A 24 -5.39 4.42 -1.05
C ILE A 24 -6.37 3.73 -2.01
N GLU A 25 -5.88 2.79 -2.82
CA GLU A 25 -6.72 2.04 -3.75
C GLU A 25 -7.75 1.17 -3.02
N ALA A 26 -7.37 0.49 -1.94
CA ALA A 26 -8.29 -0.27 -1.11
C ALA A 26 -9.39 0.62 -0.51
N LEU A 27 -9.03 1.78 0.04
CA LEU A 27 -9.98 2.75 0.60
C LEU A 27 -10.85 3.44 -0.47
N SER A 28 -10.36 3.52 -1.71
CA SER A 28 -11.15 4.07 -2.83
C SER A 28 -12.19 3.07 -3.33
N ASN A 29 -11.87 1.77 -3.31
CA ASN A 29 -12.75 0.69 -3.77
C ASN A 29 -13.75 0.22 -2.69
N HIS A 30 -13.49 0.54 -1.42
CA HIS A 30 -14.32 0.14 -0.28
C HIS A 30 -14.68 1.36 0.57
N ASN A 31 -15.96 1.56 0.89
CA ASN A 31 -16.44 2.76 1.61
C ASN A 31 -15.63 3.10 2.88
N THR A 32 -15.45 2.14 3.77
CA THR A 32 -14.77 2.36 5.06
C THR A 32 -14.10 1.05 5.47
N MET A 33 -12.81 1.11 5.78
CA MET A 33 -12.04 -0.03 6.27
C MET A 33 -11.22 0.38 7.49
N GLY A 34 -11.25 -0.44 8.54
CA GLY A 34 -10.36 -0.28 9.69
C GLY A 34 -8.93 -0.74 9.38
N VAL A 35 -7.95 -0.22 10.11
CA VAL A 35 -6.51 -0.58 9.93
C VAL A 35 -6.23 -2.09 10.01
N THR A 36 -6.99 -2.84 10.82
CA THR A 36 -6.85 -4.30 10.91
C THR A 36 -7.40 -5.01 9.68
N GLU A 37 -8.47 -4.48 9.08
CA GLU A 37 -9.10 -5.03 7.88
C GLU A 37 -8.22 -4.76 6.66
N ILE A 38 -7.67 -3.55 6.54
CA ILE A 38 -6.67 -3.19 5.52
C ILE A 38 -5.46 -4.12 5.62
N GLY A 39 -4.95 -4.37 6.82
CA GLY A 39 -3.82 -5.28 7.02
C GLY A 39 -4.11 -6.71 6.57
N LYS A 40 -5.28 -7.24 6.88
CA LYS A 40 -5.72 -8.56 6.40
C LYS A 40 -5.89 -8.58 4.89
N PHE A 41 -6.48 -7.54 4.31
CA PHE A 41 -6.75 -7.44 2.88
C PHE A 41 -5.46 -7.37 2.05
N LEU A 42 -4.48 -6.59 2.50
CA LEU A 42 -3.22 -6.37 1.78
C LEU A 42 -2.08 -7.31 2.22
N GLY A 43 -2.32 -8.21 3.18
CA GLY A 43 -1.26 -9.05 3.76
C GLY A 43 -0.19 -8.26 4.52
N LEU A 44 -0.55 -7.10 5.08
CA LEU A 44 0.35 -6.21 5.79
C LEU A 44 0.18 -6.33 7.30
N HIS A 45 1.30 -6.18 8.02
CA HIS A 45 1.28 -6.17 9.48
C HIS A 45 0.56 -4.92 10.00
N LYS A 46 -0.20 -5.05 11.10
CA LYS A 46 -1.01 -3.95 11.66
C LYS A 46 -0.20 -2.69 11.93
N SER A 47 1.02 -2.81 12.46
CA SER A 47 1.92 -1.68 12.72
C SER A 47 2.34 -0.96 11.44
N THR A 48 2.58 -1.70 10.35
CA THR A 48 2.89 -1.12 9.04
C THR A 48 1.70 -0.35 8.49
N VAL A 49 0.51 -0.95 8.52
CA VAL A 49 -0.72 -0.27 8.05
C VAL A 49 -0.99 0.98 8.87
N TYR A 50 -0.90 0.89 10.19
CA TYR A 50 -1.09 2.04 11.07
C TYR A 50 -0.15 3.19 10.71
N GLY A 51 1.15 2.93 10.59
CA GLY A 51 2.11 3.99 10.23
C GLY A 51 1.86 4.60 8.85
N LEU A 52 1.51 3.78 7.85
CA LEU A 52 1.20 4.26 6.51
C LEU A 52 -0.10 5.07 6.48
N VAL A 53 -1.17 4.58 7.10
CA VAL A 53 -2.46 5.29 7.19
C VAL A 53 -2.29 6.61 7.92
N SER A 54 -1.64 6.63 9.08
CA SER A 54 -1.41 7.89 9.80
C SER A 54 -0.55 8.90 9.02
N THR A 55 0.37 8.41 8.18
CA THR A 55 1.12 9.30 7.26
C THR A 55 0.19 9.85 6.18
N LEU A 56 -0.65 9.01 5.57
CA LEU A 56 -1.60 9.43 4.54
C LEU A 56 -2.65 10.41 5.08
N GLU A 57 -3.16 10.18 6.29
CA GLU A 57 -4.07 11.10 7.00
C GLU A 57 -3.39 12.45 7.25
N HIS A 58 -2.14 12.44 7.73
CA HIS A 58 -1.36 13.67 7.96
C HIS A 58 -1.16 14.49 6.68
N GLU A 59 -0.92 13.82 5.55
CA GLU A 59 -0.76 14.48 4.25
C GLU A 59 -2.11 14.81 3.56
N GLY A 60 -3.24 14.41 4.15
CA GLY A 60 -4.59 14.74 3.65
C GLY A 60 -5.10 13.86 2.50
N TYR A 61 -4.57 12.65 2.34
CA TYR A 61 -5.04 11.70 1.32
C TYR A 61 -6.25 10.86 1.76
N VAL A 62 -6.38 10.56 3.06
CA VAL A 62 -7.44 9.70 3.63
C VAL A 62 -7.99 10.29 4.92
#